data_AF-Q9RI90-F1
#
_entry.id   AF-Q9RI90-F1
#
_cell.length_a   1.000
_cell.length_b   1.000
_cell.length_c   1.000
_cell.angle_alpha   90.00
_cell.angle_beta   90.00
_cell.angle_gamma   90.00
#
_symmetry.space_group_name_H-M   'P 1'
#
loop_
_entity.id
_entity.type
_entity.pdbx_description
1 polymer ?
#
loop_
_entity_poly.entity_id
_entity_poly.type
_entity_poly.pdbx_seq_one_letter_code
_entity_poly.pdbx_strand_id
1 'polypeptide(L)'
;MNGELVVWESGRLAFERLQQRLARRRGAGALAAARACPAHLVVFGLMRQGSTDLPPWPCSRRRTALEELFAETRMTAPLTLCPSTADPDTARQWLTWTSTGQEGLVFKPLRAPYRAGARARGKYKICITEDRRRRSRHRPRHRGGGAGQSGVRLVYRSRSAVS
;
A
#
# COMPACT_ATOMS: atom_id res chain seq x y z
N MET A 1 13.85 1.10 1.94
CA MET A 1 12.62 0.64 1.25
C MET A 1 11.47 1.60 1.56
N ASN A 2 10.38 1.55 0.79
CA ASN A 2 9.10 2.18 1.10
C ASN A 2 8.07 1.07 1.41
N GLY A 3 7.33 1.24 2.50
CA GLY A 3 6.31 0.30 2.92
C GLY A 3 5.25 0.97 3.77
N GLU A 4 4.31 0.16 4.24
CA GLU A 4 3.23 0.56 5.13
C GLU A 4 3.30 -0.29 6.40
N LEU A 5 3.24 0.35 7.56
CA LEU A 5 3.18 -0.34 8.83
C LEU A 5 1.72 -0.73 9.09
N VAL A 6 1.49 -1.99 9.44
CA VAL A 6 0.15 -2.52 9.72
C VAL A 6 0.18 -3.35 11.00
N VAL A 7 -1.00 -3.53 11.61
CA VAL A 7 -1.23 -4.54 12.65
C VAL A 7 -2.27 -5.49 12.08
N TRP A 8 -2.02 -6.80 12.25
CA TRP A 8 -2.96 -7.84 11.88
C TRP A 8 -3.52 -8.46 13.16
N GLU A 9 -4.84 -8.42 13.34
CA GLU A 9 -5.53 -8.95 14.51
C GLU A 9 -6.86 -9.56 14.05
N SER A 10 -7.18 -10.76 14.55
CA SER A 10 -8.46 -11.44 14.28
C SER A 10 -8.83 -11.53 12.79
N GLY A 11 -7.86 -11.87 11.94
CA GLY A 11 -8.09 -12.09 10.50
C GLY A 11 -8.26 -10.82 9.66
N ARG A 12 -7.95 -9.64 10.22
CA ARG A 12 -8.04 -8.36 9.51
C ARG A 12 -6.92 -7.39 9.87
N LEU A 13 -6.78 -6.36 9.06
CA LEU A 13 -5.98 -5.18 9.37
C LEU A 13 -6.67 -4.35 10.46
N ALA A 14 -5.98 -4.11 11.56
CA ALA A 14 -6.48 -3.40 12.73
C ALA A 14 -5.80 -2.02 12.88
N PHE A 15 -6.34 -1.01 12.19
CA PHE A 15 -5.77 0.35 12.19
C PHE A 15 -5.75 0.98 13.59
N GLU A 16 -6.83 0.79 14.33
CA GLU A 16 -7.03 1.32 15.67
C GLU A 16 -5.93 0.84 16.63
N ARG A 17 -5.51 -0.42 16.48
CA ARG A 17 -4.42 -1.01 17.26
C ARG A 17 -3.09 -0.38 16.92
N LEU A 18 -2.84 -0.15 15.64
CA LEU A 18 -1.64 0.57 15.20
C LEU A 18 -1.61 1.99 15.75
N GLN A 19 -2.74 2.71 15.73
CA GLN A 19 -2.81 4.07 16.29
C GLN A 19 -2.56 4.09 17.81
N GLN A 20 -3.18 3.17 18.56
CA GLN A 20 -2.97 3.01 20.01
C GLN A 20 -1.48 2.76 20.32
N ARG A 21 -0.83 1.91 19.53
CA ARG A 21 0.61 1.64 19.64
C ARG A 21 1.45 2.88 19.36
N LEU A 22 1.17 3.61 18.28
CA LEU A 22 1.93 4.81 17.89
C LEU A 22 1.70 6.00 18.82
N ALA A 23 0.58 6.05 19.55
CA ALA A 23 0.32 7.08 20.56
C ALA A 23 1.35 7.04 21.71
N ARG A 24 1.91 5.86 22.01
CA ARG A 24 2.96 5.70 23.03
C ARG A 24 4.33 5.82 22.37
N ARG A 25 4.91 7.02 22.45
CA ARG A 25 6.10 7.39 21.65
C ARG A 25 7.44 6.95 22.24
N ARG A 26 7.58 6.82 23.56
CA ARG A 26 8.87 6.56 24.24
C ARG A 26 8.71 5.78 25.55
N GLY A 27 9.81 5.22 26.04
CA GLY A 27 9.91 4.56 27.34
C GLY A 27 9.24 3.19 27.42
N ALA A 28 9.13 2.65 28.64
CA ALA A 28 8.60 1.30 28.91
C ALA A 28 7.19 1.09 28.34
N GLY A 29 6.34 2.12 28.33
CA GLY A 29 5.00 2.05 27.76
C GLY A 29 4.97 1.81 26.25
N ALA A 30 5.96 2.32 25.50
CA ALA A 30 6.09 2.06 24.07
C ALA A 30 6.57 0.63 23.79
N LEU A 31 7.53 0.14 24.60
CA LEU A 31 8.03 -1.23 24.50
C LEU A 31 6.93 -2.25 24.83
N ALA A 32 6.17 -2.02 25.90
CA ALA A 32 5.03 -2.86 26.26
C ALA A 32 3.96 -2.89 25.16
N ALA A 33 3.61 -1.73 24.59
CA ALA A 33 2.67 -1.65 23.48
C ALA A 33 3.17 -2.36 22.22
N ALA A 34 4.47 -2.28 21.92
CA ALA A 34 5.07 -2.99 20.79
C ALA A 34 5.07 -4.52 20.96
N ARG A 35 5.22 -5.01 22.20
CA ARG A 35 5.14 -6.44 22.52
C ARG A 35 3.70 -6.95 22.47
N ALA A 36 2.76 -6.20 23.03
CA ALA A 36 1.34 -6.56 23.06
C ALA A 36 0.68 -6.50 21.67
N CYS A 37 1.20 -5.65 20.78
CA CYS A 37 0.64 -5.42 19.46
C CYS A 37 1.78 -5.39 18.41
N PRO A 38 2.24 -6.56 17.94
CA PRO A 38 3.27 -6.65 16.91
C PRO A 38 2.80 -6.02 15.59
N ALA A 39 3.60 -5.10 15.07
CA ALA A 39 3.34 -4.47 13.77
C ALA A 39 4.17 -5.13 12.68
N HIS A 40 3.60 -5.23 11.48
CA HIS A 40 4.23 -5.76 10.28
C HIS A 40 4.51 -4.62 9.31
N LEU A 41 5.67 -4.63 8.66
CA LEU A 41 6.01 -3.69 7.61
C LEU A 41 5.74 -4.34 6.25
N VAL A 42 4.66 -3.91 5.59
CA VAL A 42 4.28 -4.34 4.24
C VAL A 42 5.04 -3.49 3.23
N VAL A 43 6.11 -4.05 2.69
CA VAL A 43 7.02 -3.36 1.77
C VAL A 43 6.49 -3.41 0.36
N PHE A 44 6.51 -2.26 -0.30
CA PHE A 44 6.03 -2.17 -1.66
C PHE A 44 7.02 -1.51 -2.61
N GLY A 45 8.01 -0.77 -2.13
CA GLY A 45 8.93 -0.06 -3.01
C GLY A 45 10.37 -0.22 -2.58
N LEU A 46 11.25 -0.44 -3.55
CA LEU A 46 12.68 -0.26 -3.36
C LEU A 46 13.09 1.14 -3.84
N MET A 47 13.93 1.79 -3.05
CA MET A 47 14.41 3.16 -3.31
C MET A 47 15.91 3.19 -3.53
N ARG A 48 16.66 2.31 -2.86
CA ARG A 48 18.10 2.19 -3.05
C ARG A 48 18.51 0.74 -2.82
N GLN A 49 19.54 0.30 -3.53
CA GLN A 49 20.19 -1.00 -3.35
C GLN A 49 21.70 -0.81 -3.41
N GLY A 50 22.39 -1.08 -2.31
CA GLY A 50 23.78 -0.66 -2.14
C GLY A 50 23.92 0.86 -2.33
N SER A 51 24.80 1.25 -3.26
CA SER A 51 25.03 2.64 -3.70
C SER A 51 24.12 3.09 -4.85
N THR A 52 23.27 2.22 -5.39
CA THR A 52 22.44 2.53 -6.57
C THR A 52 21.10 3.12 -6.18
N ASP A 53 20.83 4.34 -6.63
CA ASP A 53 19.53 4.99 -6.52
C ASP A 53 18.56 4.47 -7.57
N LEU A 54 17.43 3.94 -7.11
CA LEU A 54 16.40 3.36 -7.96
C LEU A 54 15.24 4.29 -8.35
N PRO A 55 14.95 5.47 -7.74
CA PRO A 55 13.79 6.27 -8.12
C PRO A 55 13.68 6.59 -9.62
N PRO A 56 14.78 6.82 -10.37
CA PRO A 56 14.73 7.00 -11.82
C PRO A 56 14.26 5.78 -12.60
N TRP A 57 14.32 4.57 -12.02
CA TRP A 57 13.99 3.34 -12.73
C TRP A 57 12.47 3.18 -12.91
N PRO A 58 12.06 2.53 -14.03
CA PRO A 58 10.68 2.07 -14.23
C PRO A 58 10.11 1.33 -13.02
N CYS A 59 8.82 1.52 -12.75
CA CYS A 59 8.12 0.85 -11.66
C CYS A 59 8.20 -0.68 -11.75
N SER A 60 8.14 -1.25 -12.95
CA SER A 60 8.31 -2.71 -13.17
C SER A 60 9.70 -3.17 -12.75
N ARG A 61 10.75 -2.50 -13.22
CA ARG A 61 12.15 -2.86 -12.87
C ARG A 61 12.42 -2.76 -11.37
N ARG A 62 11.89 -1.71 -10.71
CA ARG A 62 11.97 -1.60 -9.24
C ARG A 62 11.18 -2.66 -8.50
N ARG A 63 10.11 -3.17 -9.12
CA ARG A 63 9.31 -4.25 -8.53
C ARG A 63 10.08 -5.56 -8.59
N THR A 64 10.65 -5.91 -9.74
CA THR A 64 11.50 -7.09 -9.90
C THR A 64 12.67 -7.07 -8.91
N ALA A 65 13.42 -5.97 -8.83
CA ALA A 65 14.53 -5.85 -7.88
C ALA A 65 14.08 -6.01 -6.40
N LEU A 66 12.86 -5.60 -6.07
CA LEU A 66 12.30 -5.81 -4.72
C LEU A 66 11.93 -7.28 -4.48
N GLU A 67 11.35 -7.94 -5.48
CA GLU A 67 10.99 -9.37 -5.41
C GLU A 67 12.23 -10.25 -5.28
N GLU A 68 13.25 -9.99 -6.09
CA GLU A 68 14.57 -10.65 -6.03
C GLU A 68 15.19 -10.49 -4.64
N LEU A 69 15.23 -9.27 -4.12
CA LEU A 69 15.76 -9.00 -2.78
C LEU A 69 15.03 -9.81 -1.69
N PHE A 70 13.70 -9.91 -1.75
CA PHE A 70 12.92 -10.71 -0.80
C PHE A 70 13.21 -12.21 -0.93
N ALA A 71 13.37 -12.71 -2.15
CA ALA A 71 13.67 -14.12 -2.42
C ALA A 71 15.08 -14.49 -1.94
N GLU A 72 16.09 -13.69 -2.29
CA GLU A 72 17.49 -13.91 -1.93
C GLU A 72 17.71 -13.87 -0.42
N THR A 73 17.11 -12.90 0.26
CA THR A 73 17.26 -12.74 1.71
C THR A 73 16.28 -13.59 2.53
N ARG A 74 15.35 -14.29 1.86
CA ARG A 74 14.26 -15.06 2.48
C ARG A 74 13.48 -14.24 3.52
N MET A 75 13.28 -12.95 3.23
CA MET A 75 12.56 -12.03 4.11
C MET A 75 11.11 -12.46 4.28
N THR A 76 10.69 -12.60 5.54
CA THR A 76 9.32 -12.96 5.93
C THR A 76 8.88 -12.07 7.10
N ALA A 77 7.68 -12.33 7.64
CA ALA A 77 7.12 -11.57 8.75
C ALA A 77 8.17 -11.37 9.88
N PRO A 78 8.28 -10.15 10.43
CA PRO A 78 7.36 -9.02 10.33
C PRO A 78 7.56 -8.13 9.09
N LEU A 79 8.46 -8.47 8.16
CA LEU A 79 8.67 -7.75 6.91
C LEU A 79 8.05 -8.53 5.74
N THR A 80 6.98 -8.01 5.16
CA THR A 80 6.20 -8.75 4.16
C THR A 80 6.17 -8.01 2.83
N LEU A 81 6.34 -8.73 1.73
CA LEU A 81 6.21 -8.15 0.41
C LEU A 81 4.72 -7.89 0.10
N CYS A 82 4.40 -6.65 -0.28
CA CYS A 82 3.07 -6.28 -0.73
C CYS A 82 2.72 -7.02 -2.02
N PRO A 83 1.53 -7.65 -2.11
CA PRO A 83 1.03 -8.21 -3.37
C PRO A 83 0.93 -7.15 -4.48
N SER A 84 1.28 -7.55 -5.70
CA SER A 84 1.21 -6.72 -6.90
C SER A 84 0.82 -7.59 -8.09
N THR A 85 0.01 -7.06 -9.00
CA THR A 85 -0.40 -7.77 -10.21
C THR A 85 -0.49 -6.81 -11.40
N ALA A 86 -0.25 -7.33 -12.60
CA ALA A 86 -0.59 -6.63 -13.85
C ALA A 86 -1.87 -7.19 -14.49
N ASP A 87 -2.42 -8.28 -13.95
CA ASP A 87 -3.66 -8.90 -14.40
C ASP A 87 -4.88 -8.14 -13.84
N PRO A 88 -5.74 -7.58 -14.71
CA PRO A 88 -6.96 -6.92 -14.31
C PRO A 88 -7.92 -7.81 -13.51
N ASP A 89 -7.97 -9.11 -13.76
CA ASP A 89 -8.95 -10.00 -13.12
C ASP A 89 -8.52 -10.37 -11.69
N THR A 90 -7.23 -10.64 -11.49
CA THR A 90 -6.63 -10.68 -10.14
C THR A 90 -6.89 -9.37 -9.39
N ALA A 91 -6.74 -8.21 -10.04
CA ALA A 91 -7.01 -6.93 -9.39
C ALA A 91 -8.49 -6.78 -9.00
N ARG A 92 -9.43 -7.20 -9.86
CA ARG A 92 -10.87 -7.23 -9.52
C ARG A 92 -11.16 -8.14 -8.33
N GLN A 93 -10.53 -9.31 -8.28
CA GLN A 93 -10.68 -10.23 -7.15
C GLN A 93 -10.21 -9.58 -5.85
N TRP A 94 -9.07 -8.88 -5.83
CA TRP A 94 -8.58 -8.20 -4.63
C TRP A 94 -9.50 -7.07 -4.16
N LEU A 95 -10.33 -6.50 -5.03
CA LEU A 95 -11.34 -5.51 -4.62
C LEU A 95 -12.44 -6.15 -3.75
N THR A 96 -12.61 -7.47 -3.73
CA THR A 96 -13.61 -8.12 -2.87
C THR A 96 -13.12 -8.31 -1.43
N TRP A 97 -11.83 -8.10 -1.16
CA TRP A 97 -11.20 -8.33 0.15
C TRP A 97 -11.46 -7.23 1.20
N THR A 98 -12.48 -6.40 1.03
CA THR A 98 -12.79 -5.28 1.94
C THR A 98 -13.04 -5.72 3.37
N SER A 99 -13.56 -6.94 3.58
CA SER A 99 -13.80 -7.51 4.91
C SER A 99 -12.52 -7.69 5.73
N THR A 100 -11.35 -7.77 5.08
CA THR A 100 -10.04 -7.89 5.74
C THR A 100 -9.47 -6.54 6.21
N GLY A 101 -10.24 -5.45 6.07
CA GLY A 101 -9.81 -4.09 6.38
C GLY A 101 -9.09 -3.40 5.21
N GLN A 102 -8.84 -4.09 4.10
CA GLN A 102 -8.26 -3.49 2.90
C GLN A 102 -9.20 -2.44 2.29
N GLU A 103 -8.65 -1.28 1.90
CA GLU A 103 -9.47 -0.17 1.41
C GLU A 103 -9.46 0.02 -0.10
N GLY A 104 -8.52 -0.62 -0.78
CA GLY A 104 -8.52 -0.63 -2.23
C GLY A 104 -7.14 -0.85 -2.81
N LEU A 105 -6.96 -0.29 -4.00
CA LEU A 105 -5.84 -0.54 -4.87
C LEU A 105 -5.21 0.78 -5.34
N VAL A 106 -3.89 0.78 -5.45
CA VAL A 106 -3.12 1.84 -6.07
C VAL A 106 -2.53 1.35 -7.37
N PHE A 107 -2.79 2.11 -8.41
CA PHE A 107 -2.34 1.83 -9.76
C PHE A 107 -1.13 2.71 -10.04
N LYS A 108 -0.12 2.10 -10.65
CA LYS A 108 1.12 2.77 -11.05
C LYS A 108 1.43 2.39 -12.49
N PRO A 109 1.71 3.36 -13.38
CA PRO A 109 2.18 3.03 -14.71
C PRO A 109 3.49 2.23 -14.60
N LEU A 110 3.59 1.09 -15.30
CA LEU A 110 4.74 0.19 -15.15
C LEU A 110 6.06 0.85 -15.55
N ARG A 111 6.00 1.71 -16.57
CA ARG A 111 7.17 2.41 -17.12
C ARG A 111 7.49 3.73 -16.41
N ALA A 112 6.67 4.17 -15.45
CA ALA A 112 6.88 5.46 -14.81
C ALA A 112 7.99 5.40 -13.75
N PRO A 113 8.90 6.39 -13.72
CA PRO A 113 9.83 6.56 -12.60
C PRO A 113 9.09 6.99 -11.33
N TYR A 114 9.75 6.85 -10.19
CA TYR A 114 9.27 7.44 -8.95
C TYR A 114 9.54 8.94 -8.93
N ARG A 115 8.48 9.73 -8.72
CA ARG A 115 8.59 11.17 -8.45
C ARG A 115 8.15 11.45 -7.02
N ALA A 116 9.07 11.94 -6.19
CA ALA A 116 8.76 12.38 -4.83
C ALA A 116 7.79 13.56 -4.87
N GLY A 117 6.83 13.63 -3.93
CA GLY A 117 5.84 14.71 -3.86
C GLY A 117 4.78 14.74 -4.97
N ALA A 118 4.96 14.00 -6.08
CA ALA A 118 4.02 14.03 -7.19
C ALA A 118 2.74 13.24 -6.90
N ARG A 119 1.57 13.86 -7.16
CA ARG A 119 0.24 13.20 -7.15
C ARG A 119 -0.04 12.36 -8.41
N ALA A 120 0.99 11.87 -9.09
CA ALA A 120 0.86 11.12 -10.36
C ALA A 120 0.32 9.67 -10.19
N ARG A 121 -0.33 9.36 -9.06
CA ARG A 121 -0.85 8.01 -8.76
C ARG A 121 -2.37 8.03 -8.85
N GLY A 122 -2.92 7.24 -9.76
CA GLY A 122 -4.33 6.85 -9.69
C GLY A 122 -4.54 5.97 -8.45
N LYS A 123 -5.40 6.42 -7.53
CA LYS A 123 -5.81 5.60 -6.38
C LYS A 123 -7.29 5.29 -6.55
N TYR A 124 -7.65 4.01 -6.57
CA TYR A 124 -9.04 3.59 -6.49
C TYR A 124 -9.28 3.10 -5.07
N LYS A 125 -10.10 3.83 -4.34
CA LYS A 125 -10.54 3.48 -2.99
C LYS A 125 -11.94 2.92 -3.08
N ILE A 126 -12.16 1.73 -2.54
CA ILE A 126 -13.51 1.21 -2.39
C ILE A 126 -14.19 2.06 -1.33
N CYS A 127 -15.33 2.64 -1.71
CA CYS A 127 -16.19 3.35 -0.78
C CYS A 127 -17.46 2.53 -0.66
N ILE A 128 -17.57 1.72 0.40
CA ILE A 128 -18.86 1.15 0.78
C ILE A 128 -19.73 2.36 1.15
N THR A 129 -20.74 2.62 0.32
CA THR A 129 -21.69 3.71 0.55
C THR A 129 -22.88 3.08 1.25
N GLU A 130 -22.92 3.14 2.58
CA GLU A 130 -24.22 3.11 3.25
C GLU A 130 -24.93 4.42 2.88
N ASP A 131 -26.12 4.28 2.30
CA ASP A 131 -26.89 5.39 1.76
C ASP A 131 -27.27 6.39 2.86
N ARG A 132 -26.59 7.54 2.89
CA ARG A 132 -27.24 8.85 3.07
C ARG A 132 -26.56 9.90 2.19
N ARG A 133 -27.14 10.11 1.01
CA ARG A 133 -27.04 11.27 0.10
C ARG A 133 -25.92 12.30 0.40
N ARG A 134 -24.81 12.19 -0.33
CA ARG A 134 -24.10 13.35 -0.92
C ARG A 134 -23.31 12.90 -2.15
N ARG A 135 -23.88 13.14 -3.33
CA ARG A 135 -23.21 12.94 -4.63
C ARG A 135 -22.10 13.98 -4.79
N SER A 136 -20.83 13.58 -4.74
CA SER A 136 -19.77 14.28 -5.48
C SER A 136 -19.44 13.46 -6.72
N ARG A 137 -20.04 13.86 -7.85
CA ARG A 137 -19.66 13.35 -9.17
C ARG A 137 -18.31 13.97 -9.53
N HIS A 138 -17.24 13.19 -9.55
CA HIS A 138 -15.98 13.62 -10.18
C HIS A 138 -15.92 13.04 -11.60
N ARG A 139 -16.06 13.91 -12.60
CA ARG A 139 -15.91 13.55 -14.02
C ARG A 139 -14.43 13.28 -14.32
N PRO A 140 -14.06 12.17 -14.98
CA PRO A 140 -12.70 12.01 -15.48
C PRO A 140 -12.50 12.95 -16.69
N ARG A 141 -11.39 13.70 -16.69
CA ARG A 141 -10.87 14.34 -17.91
C ARG A 141 -9.94 13.33 -18.59
N HIS A 142 -10.41 12.73 -19.68
CA HIS A 142 -9.51 12.05 -20.63
C HIS A 142 -8.75 13.12 -21.43
N ARG A 143 -7.42 13.10 -21.36
CA ARG A 143 -6.56 13.53 -22.46
C ARG A 143 -5.87 12.27 -23.00
N GLY A 144 -6.08 12.00 -24.28
CA GLY A 144 -5.53 10.84 -24.97
C GLY A 144 -4.00 10.84 -24.98
N GLY A 145 -3.43 9.64 -24.96
CA GLY A 145 -1.99 9.42 -25.13
C GLY A 145 -1.53 8.08 -24.57
N GLY A 146 -1.48 7.06 -25.44
CA GLY A 146 -0.65 5.85 -25.29
C GLY A 146 -1.16 4.77 -24.33
N ALA A 147 -1.44 3.57 -24.85
CA ALA A 147 -1.67 2.35 -24.07
C ALA A 147 -0.36 1.93 -23.36
N GLY A 148 -0.08 2.55 -22.21
CA GLY A 148 0.96 2.10 -21.30
C GLY A 148 0.38 1.06 -20.34
N GLN A 149 0.92 -0.15 -20.35
CA GLN A 149 0.55 -1.19 -19.39
C GLN A 149 0.74 -0.66 -17.94
N SER A 150 -0.30 -0.81 -17.11
CA SER A 150 -0.32 -0.34 -15.72
C SER A 150 -0.33 -1.51 -14.75
N GLY A 151 0.49 -1.44 -13.71
CA GLY A 151 0.49 -2.41 -12.62
C GLY A 151 -0.40 -1.94 -11.47
N VAL A 152 -1.08 -2.89 -10.84
CA VAL A 152 -1.96 -2.68 -9.69
C VAL A 152 -1.28 -3.18 -8.43
N ARG A 153 -1.45 -2.45 -7.34
CA ARG A 153 -0.91 -2.80 -6.03
C ARG A 153 -1.95 -2.60 -4.95
N LEU A 154 -1.89 -3.43 -3.91
CA LEU A 154 -2.66 -3.24 -2.68
C LEU A 154 -2.26 -1.97 -1.93
N VAL A 155 -3.23 -1.13 -1.55
CA VAL A 155 -2.98 -0.03 -0.61
C VAL A 155 -4.06 0.04 0.44
N TYR A 156 -3.60 0.08 1.68
CA TYR A 156 -4.39 0.33 2.88
C TYR A 156 -4.29 1.82 3.22
N ARG A 157 -5.34 2.46 3.75
CA ARG A 157 -5.28 3.81 4.35
C ARG A 157 -6.61 4.24 5.00
N SER A 158 -6.81 3.90 6.28
CA SER A 158 -8.12 4.01 6.94
C SER A 158 -8.76 5.41 6.80
N ARG A 159 -10.09 5.46 6.68
CA ARG A 159 -10.82 6.70 6.95
C ARG A 159 -10.81 6.92 8.47
N SER A 160 -10.12 7.95 8.94
CA SER A 160 -10.41 8.48 10.28
C SER A 160 -11.89 8.84 10.32
N ALA A 161 -12.63 8.28 11.28
CA ALA A 161 -13.89 8.89 11.69
C ALA A 161 -13.54 10.31 12.15
N VAL A 162 -14.13 11.29 11.47
CA VAL A 162 -14.14 12.67 11.95
C VAL A 162 -14.99 12.63 13.22
N SER A 163 -14.37 12.90 14.38
CA SER A 163 -15.10 13.35 15.57
C SER A 163 -15.56 14.78 15.37
#